data_AF-A0A5C7QSJ1-F1
#
_entry.id   AF-A0A5C7QSJ1-F1
#
_cell.length_a   1.000
_cell.length_b   1.000
_cell.length_c   1.000
_cell.angle_alpha   90.00
_cell.angle_beta   90.00
_cell.angle_gamma   90.00
#
_symmetry.space_group_name_H-M   'P 1'
#
loop_
_entity.id
_entity.type
_entity.pdbx_description
1 polymer ?
#
loop_
_entity_poly.entity_id
_entity_poly.type
_entity_poly.pdbx_seq_one_letter_code
_entity_poly.pdbx_strand_id
1 'polypeptide(L)'
;MSDASQFQDRYHIRFQGRRTTVTLDKILSELIAMSYGLTPDRTDYHSTVQQWLQATLTDKLGENVPGGSSISQYARKYAIEEIARRDLMEQLWDWRLQDISP
;
A
#
# COMPACT_ATOMS: atom_id res chain seq x y z
N MET A 1 -22.43 -15.31 3.33
CA MET A 1 -21.06 -14.80 3.12
C MET A 1 -21.20 -13.37 2.63
N SER A 2 -20.75 -12.37 3.38
CA SER A 2 -20.75 -10.99 2.90
C SER A 2 -19.76 -10.88 1.75
N ASP A 3 -20.15 -10.21 0.68
CA ASP A 3 -19.27 -9.97 -0.46
C ASP A 3 -18.26 -8.88 -0.06
N ALA A 4 -17.13 -9.31 0.52
CA ALA A 4 -16.06 -8.42 0.94
C ALA A 4 -15.40 -7.68 -0.24
N SER A 5 -15.73 -8.03 -1.48
CA SER A 5 -15.20 -7.36 -2.67
C SER A 5 -15.59 -5.87 -2.73
N GLN A 6 -16.72 -5.47 -2.13
CA GLN A 6 -17.12 -4.06 -2.09
C GLN A 6 -16.19 -3.15 -1.27
N PHE A 7 -15.35 -3.75 -0.41
CA PHE A 7 -14.42 -3.04 0.47
C PHE A 7 -12.96 -3.11 -0.01
N GLN A 8 -12.72 -3.68 -1.19
CA GLN A 8 -11.37 -3.85 -1.73
C GLN A 8 -11.27 -3.25 -3.12
N ASP A 9 -10.33 -2.34 -3.32
CA ASP A 9 -9.94 -1.88 -4.64
C ASP A 9 -8.90 -2.81 -5.23
N ARG A 10 -8.97 -2.98 -6.56
CA ARG A 10 -8.04 -3.81 -7.34
C ARG A 10 -7.21 -2.92 -8.26
N TYR A 11 -5.90 -3.00 -8.13
CA TYR A 11 -4.94 -2.26 -8.93
C TYR A 11 -4.08 -3.21 -9.78
N HIS A 12 -3.66 -2.72 -10.95
CA HIS A 12 -2.74 -3.43 -11.82
C HIS A 12 -1.44 -2.67 -11.94
N ILE A 13 -0.39 -3.22 -11.35
CA ILE A 13 0.96 -2.69 -11.42
C ILE A 13 1.85 -3.62 -12.26
N ARG A 14 3.06 -3.18 -12.56
CA ARG A 14 4.04 -3.92 -13.35
C ARG A 14 5.34 -4.10 -12.58
N PHE A 15 5.81 -5.33 -12.51
CA PHE A 15 7.12 -5.65 -11.96
C PHE A 15 7.92 -6.43 -12.98
N GLN A 16 9.13 -5.97 -13.31
CA GLN A 16 9.99 -6.59 -14.32
C GLN A 16 9.25 -6.91 -15.64
N GLY A 17 8.36 -6.00 -16.07
CA GLY A 17 7.53 -6.17 -17.27
C GLY A 17 6.30 -7.09 -17.10
N ARG A 18 6.15 -7.79 -15.98
CA ARG A 18 4.98 -8.63 -15.67
C ARG A 18 3.88 -7.83 -14.97
N ARG A 19 2.64 -7.97 -15.43
CA ARG A 19 1.46 -7.42 -14.75
C ARG A 19 1.18 -8.21 -13.46
N THR A 20 1.03 -7.48 -12.36
CA THR A 20 0.66 -8.01 -11.04
C THR A 20 -0.58 -7.31 -10.53
N THR A 21 -1.52 -8.08 -9.99
CA THR A 21 -2.74 -7.55 -9.38
C THR A 21 -2.51 -7.38 -7.88
N VAL A 22 -2.77 -6.17 -7.39
CA VAL A 22 -2.72 -5.82 -5.98
C VAL A 22 -4.15 -5.49 -5.54
N THR A 23 -4.51 -5.92 -4.33
CA THR A 23 -5.76 -5.52 -3.69
C THR A 23 -5.45 -4.69 -2.47
N LEU A 24 -6.13 -3.55 -2.33
CA LEU A 24 -5.99 -2.66 -1.19
C LEU A 24 -7.38 -2.39 -0.59
N ASP A 25 -7.44 -2.20 0.72
CA ASP A 25 -8.69 -1.78 1.36
C ASP A 25 -9.13 -0.43 0.83
N LYS A 26 -10.43 -0.27 0.56
CA LYS A 26 -10.97 0.95 -0.04
C LYS A 26 -10.67 2.20 0.80
N ILE A 27 -10.74 2.09 2.14
CA ILE A 27 -10.42 3.22 3.02
C ILE A 27 -8.94 3.58 2.89
N LEU A 28 -8.05 2.58 2.79
CA LEU A 28 -6.62 2.85 2.58
C LEU A 28 -6.37 3.51 1.22
N SER A 29 -7.04 3.05 0.16
CA SER A 29 -6.95 3.69 -1.16
C SER A 29 -7.41 5.16 -1.10
N GLU A 30 -8.54 5.43 -0.44
CA GLU A 30 -9.08 6.78 -0.20
C GLU A 30 -8.10 7.66 0.57
N LEU A 31 -7.55 7.17 1.68
CA LEU A 31 -6.62 7.92 2.52
C LEU A 31 -5.29 8.22 1.79
N ILE A 32 -4.80 7.28 0.97
CA ILE A 32 -3.63 7.54 0.12
C ILE A 32 -3.94 8.65 -0.88
N ALA A 33 -5.06 8.59 -1.60
CA ALA A 33 -5.39 9.67 -2.53
C ALA A 33 -5.53 11.03 -1.83
N MET A 34 -6.13 11.04 -0.64
CA MET A 34 -6.25 12.24 0.18
C MET A 34 -4.90 12.79 0.65
N SER A 35 -3.90 11.95 0.92
CA SER A 35 -2.55 12.42 1.26
C SER A 35 -1.88 13.18 0.10
N TYR A 36 -2.32 12.92 -1.14
CA TYR A 36 -1.95 13.67 -2.36
C TYR A 36 -2.89 14.85 -2.68
N GLY A 37 -3.80 15.21 -1.77
CA GLY A 37 -4.75 16.31 -1.96
C GLY A 37 -5.91 16.00 -2.92
N LEU A 38 -6.16 14.71 -3.20
CA LEU A 38 -7.26 14.27 -4.04
C LEU A 38 -8.43 13.77 -3.20
N THR A 39 -9.64 14.07 -3.66
CA THR A 39 -10.87 13.51 -3.09
C THR A 39 -11.32 12.30 -3.92
N PRO A 40 -11.96 11.28 -3.31
CA PRO A 40 -12.34 10.03 -4.01
C PRO A 40 -13.37 10.19 -5.14
N ASP A 41 -14.03 11.34 -5.22
CA ASP A 41 -14.98 11.72 -6.27
C ASP A 41 -14.30 12.20 -7.56
N ARG A 42 -12.97 12.43 -7.54
CA ARG A 42 -12.22 12.82 -8.72
C ARG A 42 -11.88 11.60 -9.59
N THR A 43 -11.90 11.81 -10.91
CA THR A 43 -11.63 10.77 -11.90
C THR A 43 -10.18 10.25 -11.90
N ASP A 44 -9.23 11.03 -11.37
CA ASP A 44 -7.82 10.67 -11.25
C ASP A 44 -7.48 9.84 -10.00
N TYR A 45 -8.41 9.72 -9.05
CA TYR A 45 -8.30 8.95 -7.81
C TYR A 45 -7.59 7.60 -7.98
N HIS A 46 -8.15 6.73 -8.83
CA HIS A 46 -7.69 5.36 -8.98
C HIS A 46 -6.29 5.32 -9.62
N SER A 47 -6.01 6.23 -10.55
CA SER A 47 -4.72 6.30 -11.24
C SER A 47 -3.60 6.76 -10.31
N THR A 48 -3.87 7.69 -9.39
CA THR A 48 -2.90 8.16 -8.40
C THR A 48 -2.52 7.03 -7.43
N VAL A 49 -3.52 6.31 -6.89
CA VAL A 49 -3.24 5.18 -6.00
C VAL A 49 -2.46 4.08 -6.73
N GLN A 50 -2.78 3.81 -8.00
CA GLN A 50 -2.04 2.85 -8.82
C GLN A 50 -0.57 3.27 -9.01
N GLN A 51 -0.32 4.54 -9.29
CA GLN A 51 1.03 5.08 -9.46
C GLN A 51 1.83 5.05 -8.17
N TRP A 52 1.19 5.43 -7.05
CA TRP A 52 1.80 5.33 -5.73
C TRP A 52 2.16 3.87 -5.40
N LEU A 53 1.23 2.92 -5.58
CA LEU A 53 1.49 1.49 -5.37
C LEU A 53 2.66 0.99 -6.22
N GLN A 54 2.70 1.37 -7.50
CA GLN A 54 3.78 1.03 -8.41
C GLN A 54 5.12 1.54 -7.88
N ALA A 55 5.21 2.82 -7.54
CA ALA A 55 6.44 3.44 -7.07
C ALA A 55 6.90 2.86 -5.73
N THR A 56 6.01 2.85 -4.73
CA THR A 56 6.30 2.40 -3.37
C THR A 56 6.73 0.94 -3.31
N LEU A 57 6.00 0.04 -3.98
CA LEU A 57 6.38 -1.37 -3.97
C LEU A 57 7.68 -1.62 -4.74
N THR A 58 7.96 -0.83 -5.78
CA THR A 58 9.24 -0.91 -6.51
C THR A 58 10.41 -0.45 -5.65
N ASP A 59 10.25 0.68 -4.94
CA ASP A 59 11.26 1.20 -4.02
C ASP A 59 11.54 0.24 -2.86
N LYS A 60 10.49 -0.26 -2.20
CA LYS A 60 10.62 -1.03 -0.96
C LYS A 60 10.99 -2.50 -1.17
N LEU A 61 10.57 -3.12 -2.27
CA LEU A 61 10.78 -4.55 -2.52
C LEU A 61 11.87 -4.81 -3.57
N GLY A 62 12.23 -3.80 -4.36
CA GLY A 62 13.20 -3.92 -5.44
C GLY A 62 12.81 -5.01 -6.44
N GLU A 63 13.77 -5.87 -6.77
CA GLU A 63 13.58 -6.97 -7.73
C GLU A 63 12.97 -8.24 -7.11
N ASN A 64 12.92 -8.35 -5.78
CA ASN A 64 12.50 -9.55 -5.06
C ASN A 64 10.99 -9.56 -4.76
N VAL A 65 10.19 -9.17 -5.74
CA VAL A 65 8.74 -9.00 -5.55
C VAL A 65 8.11 -10.36 -5.31
N PRO A 66 7.49 -10.57 -4.14
CA PRO A 66 6.88 -11.85 -3.85
C PRO A 66 5.59 -11.99 -4.66
N GLY A 67 5.37 -13.17 -5.23
CA GLY A 67 4.18 -13.46 -6.02
C GLY A 67 2.92 -13.67 -5.17
N GLY A 68 1.75 -13.54 -5.78
CA GLY A 68 0.48 -13.93 -5.18
C GLY A 68 -0.01 -13.00 -4.06
N SER A 69 -0.69 -13.55 -3.05
CA SER A 69 -1.33 -12.77 -1.97
C SER A 69 -0.36 -11.97 -1.08
N SER A 70 0.93 -12.31 -1.11
CA SER A 70 1.99 -11.63 -0.36
C SER A 70 2.12 -10.16 -0.74
N ILE A 71 2.00 -9.82 -2.03
CA ILE A 71 2.17 -8.44 -2.51
C ILE A 71 1.06 -7.51 -2.00
N SER A 72 -0.18 -8.00 -1.89
CA SER A 72 -1.28 -7.22 -1.32
C SER A 72 -1.08 -6.95 0.18
N GLN A 73 -0.38 -7.86 0.89
CA GLN A 73 -0.04 -7.62 2.30
C GLN A 73 1.05 -6.55 2.44
N TYR A 74 2.06 -6.56 1.57
CA TYR A 74 3.04 -5.47 1.52
C TYR A 74 2.41 -4.13 1.14
N ALA A 75 1.51 -4.12 0.14
CA ALA A 75 0.77 -2.93 -0.24
C ALA A 75 -0.01 -2.34 0.95
N ARG A 76 -0.73 -3.19 1.68
CA ARG A 76 -1.44 -2.77 2.90
C ARG A 76 -0.50 -2.23 3.96
N LYS A 77 0.61 -2.92 4.23
CA LYS A 77 1.63 -2.48 5.20
C LYS A 77 2.12 -1.08 4.85
N TYR A 78 2.58 -0.87 3.61
CA TYR A 78 3.14 0.42 3.22
C TYR A 78 2.08 1.52 3.13
N ALA A 79 0.82 1.19 2.83
CA ALA A 79 -0.26 2.17 2.87
C ALA A 79 -0.51 2.66 4.30
N ILE A 80 -0.48 1.75 5.28
CA ILE A 80 -0.57 2.11 6.71
C ILE A 80 0.62 2.98 7.12
N GLU A 81 1.85 2.60 6.73
CA GLU A 81 3.06 3.37 7.07
C GLU A 81 3.05 4.78 6.47
N GLU A 82 2.51 4.95 5.26
CA GLU A 82 2.39 6.26 4.59
C GLU A 82 1.39 7.19 5.28
N ILE A 83 0.23 6.66 5.71
CA ILE A 83 -0.83 7.47 6.31
C ILE A 83 -0.68 7.65 7.83
N ALA A 84 0.11 6.79 8.48
CA ALA A 84 0.32 6.85 9.91
C ALA A 84 1.09 8.13 10.27
N ARG A 85 0.80 8.68 11.45
CA ARG A 85 1.58 9.80 11.97
C ARG A 85 3.02 9.36 12.16
N ARG A 86 3.95 10.23 11.77
CA ARG A 86 5.38 9.96 11.80
C ARG A 86 5.89 9.60 13.21
N ASP A 87 5.43 10.30 14.24
CA ASP A 87 5.78 10.04 15.65
C ASP A 87 5.39 8.63 16.10
N LEU A 88 4.22 8.16 15.69
CA LEU A 88 3.75 6.81 15.97
C LEU A 88 4.58 5.75 15.25
N MET A 89 4.98 6.02 14.00
CA MET A 89 5.84 5.13 13.25
C MET A 89 7.25 5.03 13.85
N GLU A 90 7.83 6.15 14.28
CA GLU A 90 9.12 6.19 14.96
C GLU A 90 9.06 5.36 16.26
N GLN A 91 8.04 5.55 17.11
CA GLN A 91 7.85 4.75 18.33
C GLN A 91 7.73 3.24 18.06
N LEU A 92 6.98 2.85 17.02
CA LEU A 92 6.83 1.45 16.64
C LEU A 92 8.17 0.84 16.22
N TRP A 93 8.97 1.57 15.45
CA TRP A 93 10.28 1.10 15.00
C TRP A 93 11.29 1.03 16.14
N ASP A 94 11.31 2.03 17.02
CA ASP A 94 12.16 2.03 18.22
C ASP A 94 11.87 0.80 19.07
N TRP A 95 10.60 0.48 19.32
CA TRP A 95 10.21 -0.72 20.05
C TRP A 95 10.67 -2.01 19.36
N ARG A 96 10.44 -2.13 18.04
CA ARG A 96 10.86 -3.33 17.27
C ARG A 96 12.38 -3.54 17.23
N LEU A 97 13.16 -2.46 17.24
CA LEU A 97 14.61 -2.52 17.20
C LEU A 97 15.21 -2.82 18.59
N GLN A 98 14.52 -2.45 19.67
CA GLN A 98 14.90 -2.84 21.04
C GLN A 98 14.82 -4.35 21.26
N ASP A 99 13.84 -5.03 20.66
CA ASP A 99 13.72 -6.50 20.69
C ASP A 99 14.81 -7.26 19.90
N ILE A 100 15.70 -6.55 19.19
CA ILE A 100 16.82 -7.13 18.42
C ILE A 100 18.17 -7.00 19.16
N SER A 101 18.20 -6.43 20.37
CA SER A 101 19.36 -6.53 21.26
C SER A 101 19.43 -7.93 21.90
N PRO A 102 20.56 -8.65 21.79
CA PRO A 102 20.73 -10.02 22.32
C PRO A 102 20.67 -10.09 23.85
#